data_AF-A0A7Y3LHJ2-F1
#
_entry.id   AF-A0A7Y3LHJ2-F1
#
_cell.length_a   1.000
_cell.length_b   1.000
_cell.length_c   1.000
_cell.angle_alpha   90.00
_cell.angle_beta   90.00
_cell.angle_gamma   90.00
#
_symmetry.space_group_name_H-M   'P 1'
#
loop_
_entity.id
_entity.type
_entity.pdbx_description
1 polymer ?
#
loop_
_entity_poly.entity_id
_entity_poly.type
_entity_poly.pdbx_seq_one_letter_code
_entity_poly.pdbx_strand_id
1 'polypeptide(L)'
;MDSPRWFDRSLPQTLQIATLLLYMNGVVTVLFSAFAPFILLPAVAELVGAYGISNSKRWGYITAVVGAIFPLLILLIDAVSFRISIFSIIFSSPLTLIFEIALVALLLHPQSREHQKIWFH
;
A
#
# COMPACT_ATOMS: atom_id res chain seq x y z
N MET A 1 21.72 16.15 8.19
CA MET A 1 20.39 15.61 7.84
C MET A 1 20.48 15.17 6.41
N ASP A 2 20.21 13.89 6.12
CA ASP A 2 20.22 13.42 4.74
C ASP A 2 19.13 14.14 3.95
N SER A 3 19.42 14.44 2.68
CA SER A 3 18.43 15.00 1.78
C SER A 3 17.22 14.06 1.66
N PRO A 4 15.98 14.59 1.66
CA PRO A 4 14.80 13.78 1.50
C PRO A 4 14.87 12.95 0.22
N ARG A 5 14.58 11.65 0.35
CA ARG A 5 14.70 10.66 -0.73
C ARG A 5 13.31 10.23 -1.19
N TRP A 6 13.13 10.14 -2.49
CA TRP A 6 11.92 9.57 -3.09
C TRP A 6 11.97 8.05 -3.16
N PHE A 7 13.16 7.48 -3.25
CA PHE A 7 13.38 6.04 -3.30
C PHE A 7 14.74 5.72 -2.69
N ASP A 8 14.79 4.71 -1.82
CA ASP A 8 16.01 4.27 -1.17
C ASP A 8 16.40 2.86 -1.63
N ARG A 9 17.58 2.76 -2.27
CA ARG A 9 18.15 1.51 -2.80
C ARG A 9 18.83 0.65 -1.73
N SER A 10 19.02 1.18 -0.53
CA SER A 10 19.59 0.44 0.61
C SER A 10 18.57 -0.42 1.33
N LEU A 11 17.27 -0.22 1.05
CA LEU A 11 16.21 -1.05 1.61
C LEU A 11 16.35 -2.51 1.12
N PRO A 12 15.83 -3.50 1.86
CA PRO A 12 15.78 -4.87 1.37
C PRO A 12 14.91 -4.97 0.11
N GLN A 13 15.23 -5.90 -0.80
CA GLN A 13 14.52 -6.09 -2.07
C GLN A 13 12.99 -6.12 -1.90
N THR A 14 12.49 -6.84 -0.91
CA THR A 14 11.06 -6.96 -0.59
C THR A 14 10.42 -5.61 -0.29
N LEU A 15 11.10 -4.77 0.48
CA LEU A 15 10.59 -3.45 0.87
C LEU A 15 10.77 -2.41 -0.26
N GLN A 16 11.80 -2.57 -1.10
CA GLN A 16 11.94 -1.78 -2.33
C GLN A 16 10.77 -2.03 -3.28
N ILE A 17 10.41 -3.30 -3.51
CA ILE A 17 9.27 -3.66 -4.35
C ILE A 17 7.96 -3.13 -3.75
N ALA A 18 7.77 -3.25 -2.43
CA ALA A 18 6.62 -2.68 -1.74
C ALA A 18 6.53 -1.16 -1.94
N THR A 19 7.65 -0.44 -1.83
CA THR A 19 7.71 1.01 -2.02
C THR A 19 7.33 1.42 -3.44
N LEU A 20 7.82 0.69 -4.45
CA LEU A 20 7.45 0.91 -5.84
C LEU A 20 5.95 0.64 -6.08
N LEU A 21 5.42 -0.46 -5.53
CA LEU A 21 4.00 -0.79 -5.64
C LEU A 21 3.11 0.27 -4.98
N LEU A 22 3.48 0.80 -3.81
CA LEU A 22 2.75 1.90 -3.16
C LEU A 22 2.69 3.15 -4.06
N TYR A 23 3.81 3.54 -4.65
CA TYR A 23 3.81 4.67 -5.58
C TYR A 23 2.95 4.41 -6.80
N MET A 24 3.07 3.23 -7.41
CA MET A 24 2.29 2.88 -8.60
C MET A 24 0.79 2.81 -8.30
N ASN A 25 0.38 2.11 -7.23
CA ASN A 25 -1.03 2.01 -6.84
C ASN A 25 -1.61 3.37 -6.50
N GLY A 26 -0.92 4.17 -5.69
CA GLY A 26 -1.38 5.50 -5.32
C GLY A 26 -1.54 6.41 -6.54
N VAL A 27 -0.57 6.42 -7.46
CA VAL A 27 -0.64 7.24 -8.69
C VAL A 27 -1.77 6.76 -9.61
N VAL A 28 -1.85 5.45 -9.88
CA VAL A 28 -2.91 4.88 -10.73
C VAL A 28 -4.28 5.19 -10.16
N THR A 29 -4.46 5.03 -8.84
CA THR A 29 -5.73 5.30 -8.18
C THR A 29 -6.09 6.79 -8.28
N VAL A 30 -5.14 7.70 -8.06
CA VAL A 30 -5.39 9.14 -8.21
C VAL A 30 -5.74 9.53 -9.65
N LEU A 31 -5.10 8.91 -10.65
CA LEU A 31 -5.32 9.25 -12.07
C LEU A 31 -6.61 8.67 -12.65
N PHE A 32 -7.00 7.47 -12.23
CA PHE A 32 -8.07 6.71 -12.88
C PHE A 32 -9.32 6.51 -12.01
N SER A 33 -9.32 6.96 -10.75
CA SER A 33 -10.52 6.89 -9.90
C SER A 33 -11.49 8.05 -10.12
N ALA A 34 -12.74 7.86 -9.71
CA ALA A 34 -13.80 8.89 -9.76
C ALA A 34 -13.64 10.01 -8.71
N PHE A 35 -12.45 10.22 -8.16
CA PHE A 35 -12.15 11.19 -7.10
C PHE A 35 -13.02 11.07 -5.83
N ALA A 36 -13.52 9.86 -5.54
CA ALA A 36 -14.29 9.61 -4.32
C ALA A 36 -13.37 9.64 -3.08
N PRO A 37 -13.72 10.33 -1.98
CA PRO A 37 -12.86 10.46 -0.80
C PRO A 37 -12.40 9.12 -0.22
N PHE A 38 -13.29 8.12 -0.18
CA PHE A 38 -12.98 6.78 0.35
C PHE A 38 -11.96 6.00 -0.51
N ILE A 39 -11.76 6.42 -1.76
CA ILE A 39 -10.76 5.85 -2.69
C ILE A 39 -9.47 6.70 -2.68
N LEU A 40 -9.60 8.03 -2.59
CA LEU A 40 -8.44 8.92 -2.61
C LEU A 40 -7.65 8.91 -1.29
N LEU A 41 -8.30 8.79 -0.14
CA LEU A 41 -7.63 8.74 1.15
C LEU A 41 -6.61 7.60 1.26
N PRO A 42 -6.94 6.33 0.93
CA PRO A 42 -5.95 5.26 0.95
C PRO A 42 -4.86 5.48 -0.10
N ALA A 43 -5.17 5.98 -1.30
CA ALA A 43 -4.16 6.28 -2.31
C ALA A 43 -3.14 7.33 -1.83
N VAL A 44 -3.60 8.38 -1.16
CA VAL A 44 -2.72 9.38 -0.55
C VAL A 44 -1.89 8.75 0.58
N ALA A 45 -2.48 7.89 1.40
CA ALA A 45 -1.76 7.15 2.43
C ALA A 45 -0.66 6.24 1.84
N GLU A 46 -0.91 5.60 0.70
CA GLU A 46 0.10 4.79 0.00
C GLU A 46 1.26 5.66 -0.49
N LEU A 47 0.99 6.80 -1.13
CA LEU A 47 2.02 7.73 -1.61
C LEU A 47 2.86 8.31 -0.47
N VAL A 48 2.19 8.78 0.59
CA VAL A 48 2.85 9.32 1.77
C VAL A 48 3.63 8.23 2.51
N GLY A 49 3.08 7.02 2.57
CA GLY A 49 3.73 5.86 3.16
C GLY A 49 5.00 5.47 2.41
N ALA A 50 4.96 5.42 1.08
CA ALA A 50 6.13 5.16 0.23
C ALA A 50 7.24 6.20 0.43
N TYR A 51 6.86 7.48 0.49
CA TYR A 51 7.79 8.56 0.79
C TYR A 51 8.38 8.43 2.19
N GLY A 52 7.56 8.12 3.20
CA GLY A 52 8.05 7.93 4.57
C GLY A 52 8.96 6.71 4.73
N ILE A 53 8.67 5.59 4.06
CA ILE A 53 9.52 4.38 4.00
C ILE A 53 10.88 4.73 3.38
N SER A 54 10.89 5.52 2.30
CA SER A 54 12.12 5.95 1.61
C SER A 54 13.00 6.86 2.47
N ASN A 55 12.45 7.45 3.54
CA ASN A 55 13.16 8.28 4.50
C ASN A 55 13.36 7.57 5.86
N SER A 56 13.21 6.24 5.88
CA SER A 56 13.36 5.36 7.06
C SER A 56 12.55 5.84 8.27
N LYS A 57 11.34 6.34 8.02
CA LYS A 57 10.45 6.84 9.06
C LYS A 57 9.47 5.78 9.52
N ARG A 58 9.38 5.59 10.84
CA ARG A 58 8.46 4.59 11.42
C ARG A 58 7.00 4.89 11.12
N TRP A 59 6.61 6.17 11.14
CA TRP A 59 5.25 6.60 10.80
C TRP A 59 4.92 6.30 9.33
N GLY A 60 5.87 6.48 8.42
CA GLY A 60 5.68 6.18 6.99
C GLY A 60 5.33 4.72 6.74
N TYR A 61 6.01 3.81 7.43
CA TYR A 61 5.69 2.38 7.35
C TYR A 61 4.28 2.06 7.87
N ILE A 62 3.87 2.66 9.00
CA ILE A 62 2.53 2.47 9.55
C ILE A 62 1.48 3.00 8.57
N THR A 63 1.69 4.19 8.01
CA THR A 63 0.79 4.79 7.02
C THR A 63 0.69 3.92 5.76
N ALA A 64 1.80 3.35 5.28
CA ALA A 64 1.80 2.43 4.15
C ALA A 64 0.99 1.15 4.42
N VAL A 65 1.16 0.54 5.60
CA VAL A 65 0.40 -0.67 5.99
C VAL A 65 -1.09 -0.37 6.09
N VAL A 66 -1.47 0.75 6.71
CA VAL A 66 -2.87 1.17 6.80
C VAL A 66 -3.43 1.45 5.40
N GLY A 67 -2.69 2.19 4.57
CA GLY A 67 -3.05 2.51 3.19
C GLY A 67 -3.29 1.26 2.34
N ALA A 68 -2.43 0.25 2.44
CA ALA A 68 -2.55 -0.99 1.68
C ALA A 68 -3.70 -1.90 2.15
N ILE A 69 -4.02 -1.91 3.46
CA ILE A 69 -5.10 -2.74 4.01
C ILE A 69 -6.48 -2.12 3.74
N PHE A 70 -6.56 -0.80 3.66
CA PHE A 70 -7.83 -0.08 3.60
C PHE A 70 -8.68 -0.42 2.35
N PRO A 71 -8.14 -0.50 1.11
CA PRO A 71 -8.89 -0.95 -0.06
C PRO A 71 -9.51 -2.34 0.11
N LEU A 72 -8.76 -3.28 0.70
CA LEU A 72 -9.26 -4.63 0.99
C LEU A 72 -10.42 -4.60 2.01
N LEU A 73 -10.38 -3.70 2.99
CA LEU A 73 -11.48 -3.53 3.94
C LEU A 73 -12.73 -2.97 3.28
N ILE A 74 -12.60 -1.97 2.39
CA ILE A 74 -13.73 -1.44 1.60
C ILE A 74 -14.35 -2.56 0.79
N LEU A 75 -13.52 -3.34 0.09
CA LEU A 75 -13.96 -4.47 -0.72
C LEU A 75 -14.77 -5.49 0.10
N LEU A 76 -14.34 -5.78 1.33
CA LEU A 76 -15.08 -6.67 2.24
C LEU A 76 -16.40 -6.05 2.73
N ILE A 77 -16.40 -4.76 3.04
CA ILE A 77 -17.61 -4.04 3.46
C ILE A 77 -18.65 -4.07 2.33
N ASP A 78 -18.24 -3.73 1.10
CA ASP A 78 -19.12 -3.74 -0.06
C ASP A 78 -19.67 -5.15 -0.35
N ALA A 79 -18.84 -6.19 -0.21
CA ALA A 79 -19.28 -7.58 -0.35
C ALA A 79 -20.44 -7.91 0.60
N VAL A 80 -20.33 -7.51 1.86
CA VAL A 80 -21.35 -7.77 2.89
C VAL A 80 -22.58 -6.88 2.69
N SER A 81 -22.39 -5.58 2.48
CA SER A 81 -23.47 -4.60 2.37
C SER A 81 -24.36 -4.84 1.15
N PHE A 82 -23.77 -5.18 0.01
CA PHE A 82 -24.49 -5.41 -1.24
C PHE A 82 -24.81 -6.89 -1.50
N ARG A 83 -24.46 -7.79 -0.57
CA ARG A 83 -24.63 -9.24 -0.69
C ARG A 83 -24.02 -9.81 -1.98
N ILE A 84 -22.86 -9.28 -2.34
CA ILE A 84 -22.12 -9.70 -3.53
C ILE A 84 -21.30 -10.94 -3.18
N SER A 85 -21.26 -11.92 -4.09
CA SER A 85 -20.41 -13.10 -3.89
C SER A 85 -18.93 -12.70 -3.93
N ILE A 86 -18.13 -13.25 -3.01
CA ILE A 86 -16.67 -13.07 -2.99
C ILE A 86 -16.06 -13.50 -4.34
N PHE A 87 -16.61 -14.56 -4.95
CA PHE A 87 -16.17 -15.02 -6.26
C PHE A 87 -16.37 -13.94 -7.32
N SER A 88 -17.55 -13.30 -7.39
CA SER A 88 -17.77 -12.22 -8.36
C SER A 88 -16.80 -11.04 -8.19
N ILE A 89 -16.42 -10.72 -6.96
CA ILE A 89 -15.46 -9.64 -6.68
C ILE A 89 -14.07 -10.02 -7.18
N ILE A 90 -13.58 -11.21 -6.84
CA ILE A 90 -12.26 -11.71 -7.25
C ILE A 90 -12.11 -11.69 -8.78
N PHE A 91 -13.15 -12.11 -9.50
CA PHE A 91 -13.12 -12.17 -10.96
C PHE A 91 -13.47 -10.86 -11.66
N SER A 92 -13.99 -9.86 -10.94
CA SER A 92 -14.29 -8.53 -11.52
C SER A 92 -13.04 -7.72 -11.81
N SER A 93 -12.00 -7.82 -10.97
CA SER A 93 -10.76 -7.05 -11.08
C SER A 93 -9.57 -7.83 -10.51
N PRO A 94 -9.23 -8.98 -11.13
CA PRO A 94 -8.24 -9.90 -10.57
C PRO A 94 -6.84 -9.28 -10.45
N LEU A 95 -6.47 -8.41 -11.39
CA LEU A 95 -5.16 -7.75 -11.42
C LEU A 95 -4.99 -6.74 -10.28
N THR A 96 -5.99 -5.89 -10.04
CA THR A 96 -6.01 -4.95 -8.91
C THR A 96 -5.89 -5.69 -7.58
N LEU A 97 -6.70 -6.75 -7.41
CA LEU A 97 -6.71 -7.53 -6.18
C LEU A 97 -5.36 -8.23 -5.92
N ILE A 98 -4.71 -8.75 -6.95
CA ILE A 98 -3.37 -9.35 -6.82
C ILE A 98 -2.35 -8.30 -6.37
N PHE A 99 -2.39 -7.08 -6.91
CA PHE A 99 -1.48 -6.02 -6.47
C PHE A 99 -1.72 -5.59 -5.03
N GLU A 100 -2.98 -5.45 -4.60
CA GLU A 100 -3.33 -5.12 -3.21
C GLU A 100 -2.86 -6.21 -2.23
N ILE A 101 -3.15 -7.48 -2.54
CA ILE A 101 -2.72 -8.62 -1.72
C ILE A 101 -1.19 -8.72 -1.68
N ALA A 102 -0.54 -8.61 -2.84
CA ALA A 102 0.92 -8.65 -2.93
C ALA A 102 1.55 -7.51 -2.14
N LEU A 103 0.98 -6.31 -2.19
CA LEU A 103 1.47 -5.16 -1.45
C LEU A 103 1.41 -5.38 0.07
N VAL A 104 0.27 -5.85 0.58
CA VAL A 104 0.12 -6.20 2.00
C VAL A 104 1.10 -7.31 2.39
N ALA A 105 1.23 -8.34 1.55
CA ALA A 105 2.15 -9.45 1.80
C ALA A 105 3.62 -8.98 1.86
N LEU A 106 4.04 -8.09 0.96
CA LEU A 106 5.40 -7.56 0.92
C LEU A 106 5.71 -6.64 2.10
N LEU A 107 4.75 -5.80 2.51
CA LEU A 107 4.90 -4.93 3.69
C LEU A 107 5.00 -5.77 4.96
N LEU A 108 4.12 -6.76 5.14
CA LEU A 108 4.09 -7.60 6.33
C LEU A 108 5.11 -8.75 6.33
N HIS A 109 5.86 -8.90 5.23
CA HIS A 109 6.88 -9.93 5.11
C HIS A 109 7.92 -9.82 6.24
N PRO A 110 8.43 -10.95 6.80
CA PRO A 110 9.40 -10.91 7.91
C PRO A 110 10.62 -10.03 7.63
N GLN A 111 11.13 -10.07 6.39
CA GLN A 111 12.27 -9.24 5.97
C GLN A 111 11.98 -7.73 6.05
N SER A 112 10.78 -7.30 5.66
CA SER A 112 10.34 -5.90 5.73
C SER A 112 10.15 -5.46 7.19
N ARG A 113 9.54 -6.33 8.01
CA ARG A 113 9.27 -6.07 9.43
C ARG A 113 10.55 -5.98 10.27
N GLU A 114 11.48 -6.91 10.11
CA GLU A 114 12.76 -6.88 10.84
C GLU A 114 13.60 -5.65 10.43
N HIS A 115 13.61 -5.31 9.13
CA HIS A 115 14.30 -4.11 8.69
C HIS A 115 13.68 -2.84 9.29
N GLN A 116 12.35 -2.69 9.23
CA GLN A 116 11.66 -1.56 9.83
C GLN A 116 11.95 -1.46 11.34
N LYS A 117 11.94 -2.58 12.05
CA LYS A 117 12.16 -2.60 13.50
C LYS A 117 13.54 -2.10 13.92
N ILE A 118 14.57 -2.38 13.12
CA ILE A 118 15.97 -2.05 13.43
C ILE A 118 16.34 -0.65 12.93
N TRP A 119 15.90 -0.30 11.71
CA TRP A 119 16.43 0.86 10.99
C TRP A 119 15.49 2.07 10.96
N PHE A 120 14.19 1.89 11.24
CA PHE A 120 13.24 3.00 11.14
C PHE A 120 13.08 3.68 12.48
N HIS A 121 13.16 5.01 12.45
CA HIS A 121 13.11 5.88 13.61
C HIS A 121 11.85 6.75 13.58
#